data_AF-A0A8H4C822-F1
#
_entry.id   AF-A0A8H4C822-F1
#
_cell.length_a   1.000
_cell.length_b   1.000
_cell.length_c   1.000
_cell.angle_alpha   90.00
_cell.angle_beta   90.00
_cell.angle_gamma   90.00
#
_symmetry.space_group_name_H-M   'P 1'
#
loop_
_entity.id
_entity.type
_entity.pdbx_description
1 polymer ?
#
loop_
_entity_poly.entity_id
_entity_poly.type
_entity_poly.pdbx_seq_one_letter_code
_entity_poly.pdbx_strand_id
1 'polypeptide(L)'
;MHFTNVFVQALIAGTAIAAPASLVSKRQLQTIQGALTNVQDSLGNLDTAVKALSASDPNSAANLLDASNKVQTSLKQGTQQIQGAQELSLTDALTLQQSAGGLTTAVQTAVTDLTNKKPELDKLGATSVAVDQLKQQKAVAGDFSTAVVSKVPAIGQSIAQQSVDQINQSLDGGIQALSAGGAQQGGAGGAAAPAAPAAPAAPAAGNEAATNNADFKTEVMPQ
;
A
#
# COMPACT_ATOMS: atom_id res chain seq x y z
N MET A 1 -39.71 21.55 10.51
CA MET A 1 -40.19 20.56 11.49
C MET A 1 -39.00 19.83 12.09
N HIS A 2 -38.32 20.46 13.06
CA HIS A 2 -37.17 19.88 13.75
C HIS A 2 -37.66 19.13 14.99
N PHE A 3 -37.55 17.80 14.98
CA PHE A 3 -37.73 16.99 16.18
C PHE A 3 -36.40 16.90 16.93
N THR A 4 -36.29 17.75 17.95
CA THR A 4 -35.44 17.57 19.12
C THR A 4 -35.80 16.23 19.78
N ASN A 5 -34.92 15.24 19.66
CA ASN A 5 -34.97 14.01 20.46
C ASN A 5 -33.80 13.98 21.44
N VAL A 6 -34.06 14.62 22.58
CA VAL A 6 -33.72 14.21 23.95
C VAL A 6 -32.55 13.24 24.11
N PHE A 7 -31.46 13.81 24.63
CA PHE A 7 -30.44 13.16 25.44
C PHE A 7 -31.07 12.21 26.49
N VAL A 8 -30.88 10.90 26.32
CA VAL A 8 -30.98 9.95 27.45
C VAL A 8 -29.56 9.62 27.87
N GLN A 9 -29.04 10.46 28.76
CA GLN A 9 -27.82 10.24 29.50
C GLN A 9 -28.15 9.25 30.62
N ALA A 10 -28.14 7.95 30.28
CA ALA A 10 -28.17 6.89 31.29
C ALA A 10 -26.80 6.87 31.98
N LEU A 11 -26.69 7.66 33.05
CA LEU A 11 -25.66 7.54 34.07
C LEU A 11 -25.77 6.15 34.70
N ILE A 12 -25.00 5.19 34.19
CA ILE A 12 -24.75 3.93 34.90
C ILE A 12 -23.79 4.27 36.03
N ALA A 13 -24.37 4.65 37.17
CA ALA A 13 -23.71 4.62 38.45
C ALA A 13 -23.19 3.19 38.70
N GLY A 14 -21.94 3.10 39.17
CA GLY A 14 -21.17 1.87 39.26
C GLY A 14 -21.90 0.71 39.92
N THR A 15 -22.14 -0.32 39.11
CA THR A 15 -21.98 -1.70 39.58
C THR A 15 -20.78 -2.23 38.82
N ALA A 16 -19.70 -2.52 39.54
CA ALA A 16 -18.64 -3.36 39.01
C ALA A 16 -19.22 -4.77 38.85
N ILE A 17 -20.02 -4.99 37.82
CA ILE A 17 -20.25 -6.34 37.33
C ILE A 17 -18.88 -6.74 36.79
N ALA A 18 -18.18 -7.58 37.55
CA ALA A 18 -17.02 -8.32 37.07
C ALA A 18 -17.50 -9.21 35.92
N ALA A 19 -17.69 -8.61 34.74
CA ALA A 19 -17.84 -9.34 33.52
C ALA A 19 -16.57 -10.19 33.41
N PRO A 20 -16.67 -11.51 33.25
CA PRO A 20 -15.50 -12.35 33.12
C PRO A 20 -14.61 -11.76 32.02
N ALA A 21 -13.31 -11.65 32.28
CA ALA A 21 -12.35 -10.99 31.39
C ALA A 21 -12.47 -11.51 29.94
N SER A 22 -12.86 -12.78 29.76
CA SER A 22 -13.15 -13.41 28.47
C SER A 22 -14.31 -12.78 27.68
N LEU A 23 -15.37 -12.30 28.34
CA LEU A 23 -16.48 -11.59 27.67
C LEU A 23 -16.10 -10.16 27.29
N VAL A 24 -15.25 -9.52 28.11
CA VAL A 24 -14.72 -8.17 27.85
C VAL A 24 -13.74 -8.20 26.67
N SER A 25 -12.80 -9.15 26.64
CA SER A 25 -11.86 -9.35 25.54
C SER A 25 -12.58 -9.70 24.24
N LYS A 26 -13.59 -10.59 24.24
CA LYS A 26 -14.37 -10.91 23.03
C LYS A 26 -15.11 -9.69 22.45
N ARG A 27 -15.75 -8.88 23.30
CA ARG A 27 -16.44 -7.66 22.86
C ARG A 27 -15.48 -6.67 22.23
N GLN A 28 -14.28 -6.55 22.78
CA GLN A 28 -13.25 -5.66 22.24
C GLN A 28 -12.66 -6.18 20.94
N LEU A 29 -12.36 -7.48 20.85
CA LEU A 29 -11.96 -8.10 19.60
C LEU A 29 -13.01 -7.84 18.52
N GLN A 30 -14.30 -7.98 18.82
CA GLN A 30 -15.38 -7.66 17.87
C GLN A 30 -15.40 -6.18 17.49
N THR A 31 -15.10 -5.27 18.42
CA THR A 31 -15.03 -3.83 18.15
C THR A 31 -13.87 -3.52 17.21
N ILE A 32 -12.68 -4.06 17.48
CA ILE A 32 -11.48 -3.86 16.68
C ILE A 32 -11.62 -4.56 15.30
N GLN A 33 -12.17 -5.78 15.25
CA GLN A 33 -12.48 -6.45 13.99
C GLN A 33 -13.52 -5.70 13.18
N GLY A 34 -14.58 -5.19 13.80
CA GLY A 34 -15.58 -4.35 13.13
C GLY A 34 -14.96 -3.08 12.55
N ALA A 35 -14.04 -2.43 13.28
CA ALA A 35 -13.28 -1.30 12.76
C ALA A 35 -12.42 -1.71 11.54
N LEU A 36 -11.68 -2.82 11.64
CA LEU A 36 -10.85 -3.33 10.54
C LEU A 36 -11.68 -3.69 9.31
N THR A 37 -12.79 -4.40 9.48
CA THR A 37 -13.70 -4.75 8.37
C THR A 37 -14.27 -3.50 7.72
N ASN A 38 -14.71 -2.50 8.49
CA ASN A 38 -15.20 -1.24 7.92
C ASN A 38 -14.11 -0.51 7.10
N VAL A 39 -12.85 -0.54 7.55
CA VAL A 39 -11.72 0.03 6.79
C VAL A 39 -11.47 -0.81 5.53
N GLN A 40 -11.48 -2.14 5.61
CA GLN A 40 -11.35 -3.04 4.45
C GLN A 40 -12.44 -2.79 3.41
N ASP A 41 -13.70 -2.69 3.84
CA ASP A 41 -14.84 -2.40 2.96
C ASP A 41 -14.72 -1.03 2.31
N SER A 42 -14.26 -0.04 3.07
CA SER A 42 -14.00 1.31 2.54
C SER A 42 -12.87 1.31 1.51
N LEU A 43 -11.81 0.53 1.74
CA LEU A 43 -10.71 0.35 0.78
C LEU A 43 -11.17 -0.43 -0.46
N GLY A 44 -12.03 -1.43 -0.32
CA GLY A 44 -12.62 -2.14 -1.46
C GLY A 44 -13.51 -1.23 -2.31
N ASN A 45 -14.27 -0.34 -1.66
CA ASN A 45 -15.04 0.70 -2.36
C ASN A 45 -14.13 1.71 -3.07
N LEU A 46 -13.02 2.10 -2.43
CA LEU A 46 -12.01 2.96 -3.05
C LEU A 46 -11.40 2.29 -4.28
N ASP A 47 -10.95 1.04 -4.17
CA ASP A 47 -10.41 0.24 -5.26
C ASP A 47 -11.39 0.11 -6.44
N THR A 48 -12.67 -0.12 -6.13
CA THR A 48 -13.73 -0.17 -7.14
C THR A 48 -13.90 1.19 -7.83
N ALA A 49 -13.89 2.30 -7.08
CA ALA A 49 -13.99 3.65 -7.64
C ALA A 49 -12.78 4.01 -8.50
N VAL A 50 -11.57 3.57 -8.11
CA VAL A 50 -10.35 3.72 -8.91
C VAL A 50 -10.47 2.96 -10.23
N LYS A 51 -10.91 1.69 -10.19
CA LYS A 51 -11.11 0.87 -11.38
C LYS A 51 -12.13 1.48 -12.33
N ALA A 52 -13.22 2.02 -11.77
CA ALA A 52 -14.27 2.72 -12.50
C ALA A 52 -13.87 4.12 -12.99
N LEU A 53 -12.72 4.67 -12.55
CA LEU A 53 -12.28 6.00 -12.96
C LEU A 53 -12.11 6.07 -14.47
N SER A 54 -12.75 7.08 -15.07
CA SER A 54 -12.73 7.32 -16.51
C SER A 54 -12.91 8.81 -16.78
N ALA A 55 -12.04 9.37 -17.62
CA ALA A 55 -12.12 10.76 -18.07
C ALA A 55 -13.38 11.04 -18.90
N SER A 56 -14.04 10.00 -19.40
CA SER A 56 -15.34 10.12 -20.08
C SER A 56 -16.52 10.25 -19.11
N ASP A 57 -16.35 9.89 -17.83
CA ASP A 57 -17.37 10.03 -16.80
C ASP A 57 -16.98 11.11 -15.79
N PRO A 58 -17.58 12.31 -15.85
CA PRO A 58 -17.27 13.41 -14.94
C PRO A 58 -17.61 13.11 -13.48
N ASN A 59 -18.50 12.14 -13.19
CA ASN A 59 -18.84 11.75 -11.83
C ASN A 59 -17.82 10.78 -11.22
N SER A 60 -16.99 10.13 -12.04
CA SER A 60 -16.05 9.12 -11.57
C SER A 60 -14.99 9.68 -10.61
N ALA A 61 -14.52 10.92 -10.84
CA ALA A 61 -13.62 11.62 -9.92
C ALA A 61 -14.29 11.98 -8.58
N ALA A 62 -15.56 12.41 -8.62
CA ALA A 62 -16.32 12.71 -7.41
C ALA A 62 -16.56 11.44 -6.57
N ASN A 63 -16.90 10.33 -7.22
CA ASN A 63 -17.06 9.02 -6.56
C ASN A 63 -15.74 8.54 -5.93
N LEU A 64 -14.61 8.74 -6.63
CA LEU A 64 -13.29 8.43 -6.10
C LEU A 64 -12.97 9.25 -4.84
N LEU A 65 -13.29 10.55 -4.86
CA LEU A 65 -13.09 11.43 -3.72
C LEU A 65 -13.99 11.04 -2.53
N ASP A 66 -15.27 10.73 -2.77
CA ASP A 66 -16.19 10.25 -1.72
C ASP A 66 -15.68 8.95 -1.08
N ALA A 67 -15.28 7.97 -1.90
CA ALA A 67 -14.70 6.72 -1.41
C ALA A 67 -13.43 6.97 -0.59
N SER A 68 -12.59 7.90 -1.03
CA SER A 68 -11.38 8.29 -0.30
C SER A 68 -11.67 8.95 1.04
N ASN A 69 -12.72 9.77 1.13
CA ASN A 69 -13.18 10.40 2.37
C ASN A 69 -13.81 9.38 3.32
N LYS A 70 -14.50 8.37 2.79
CA LYS A 70 -14.99 7.23 3.58
C LYS A 70 -13.86 6.44 4.20
N VAL A 71 -12.78 6.15 3.47
CA VAL A 71 -11.58 5.51 4.04
C VAL A 71 -11.02 6.32 5.20
N GLN A 72 -10.84 7.63 5.04
CA GLN A 72 -10.37 8.49 6.14
C GLN A 72 -11.32 8.47 7.35
N THR A 73 -12.62 8.51 7.11
CA THR A 73 -13.64 8.49 8.17
C THR A 73 -13.62 7.17 8.92
N SER A 74 -13.58 6.06 8.20
CA SER A 74 -13.49 4.70 8.77
C SER A 74 -12.20 4.52 9.58
N LEU A 75 -11.07 5.04 9.10
CA LEU A 75 -9.81 5.02 9.85
C LEU A 75 -9.91 5.84 11.15
N LYS A 76 -10.47 7.07 11.10
CA LYS A 76 -10.67 7.91 12.30
C LYS A 76 -11.60 7.25 13.32
N GLN A 77 -12.74 6.73 12.85
CA GLN A 77 -13.71 6.03 13.70
C GLN A 77 -13.09 4.77 14.31
N GLY A 78 -12.39 3.98 13.49
CA GLY A 78 -11.68 2.80 13.95
C GLY A 78 -10.60 3.14 14.98
N THR A 79 -9.85 4.22 14.76
CA THR A 79 -8.85 4.72 15.71
C THR A 79 -9.47 5.03 17.06
N GLN A 80 -10.58 5.77 17.08
CA GLN A 80 -11.30 6.10 18.32
C GLN A 80 -11.83 4.84 19.04
N GLN A 81 -12.39 3.90 18.28
CA GLN A 81 -12.90 2.63 18.80
C GLN A 81 -11.78 1.78 19.41
N ILE A 82 -10.62 1.70 18.75
CA ILE A 82 -9.45 0.94 19.21
C ILE A 82 -8.83 1.61 20.44
N GLN A 83 -8.69 2.93 20.46
CA GLN A 83 -8.15 3.65 21.62
C GLN A 83 -8.99 3.41 22.88
N GLY A 84 -10.33 3.36 22.73
CA GLY A 84 -11.27 3.04 23.81
C GLY A 84 -11.34 1.55 24.19
N ALA A 85 -10.73 0.65 23.41
CA ALA A 85 -10.65 -0.77 23.73
C ALA A 85 -9.51 -1.04 24.75
N GLN A 86 -9.56 -2.18 25.45
CA GLN A 86 -8.45 -2.65 26.28
C GLN A 86 -7.50 -3.50 25.41
N GLU A 87 -6.41 -3.95 26.01
CA GLU A 87 -5.39 -4.75 25.34
C GLU A 87 -5.94 -6.09 24.86
N LEU A 88 -5.46 -6.54 23.70
CA LEU A 88 -5.85 -7.83 23.12
C LEU A 88 -5.12 -8.98 23.80
N SER A 89 -5.81 -10.12 23.90
CA SER A 89 -5.14 -11.37 24.25
C SER A 89 -4.25 -11.84 23.09
N LEU A 90 -3.29 -12.73 23.37
CA LEU A 90 -2.38 -13.25 22.35
C LEU A 90 -3.11 -13.95 21.19
N THR A 91 -4.19 -14.69 21.48
CA THR A 91 -5.01 -15.36 20.46
C THR A 91 -5.78 -14.37 19.60
N ASP A 92 -6.25 -13.29 20.21
CA ASP A 92 -7.00 -12.24 19.51
C ASP A 92 -6.07 -11.42 18.62
N ALA A 93 -4.85 -11.14 19.09
CA ALA A 93 -3.81 -10.48 18.32
C ALA A 93 -3.37 -11.30 17.09
N LEU A 94 -3.32 -12.63 17.20
CA LEU A 94 -3.00 -13.50 16.05
C LEU A 94 -4.09 -13.44 14.98
N THR A 95 -5.36 -13.40 15.39
CA THR A 95 -6.48 -13.22 14.47
C THR A 95 -6.39 -11.85 13.78
N LEU A 96 -6.06 -10.81 14.55
CA LEU A 96 -5.85 -9.46 14.04
C LEU A 96 -4.76 -9.39 12.98
N GLN A 97 -3.68 -10.15 13.18
CA GLN A 97 -2.54 -10.14 12.27
C GLN A 97 -2.91 -10.68 10.88
N GLN A 98 -3.80 -11.66 10.79
CA GLN A 98 -4.31 -12.13 9.50
C GLN A 98 -5.14 -11.03 8.79
N SER A 99 -6.01 -10.34 9.54
CA SER A 99 -6.78 -9.21 9.01
C SER A 99 -5.88 -8.05 8.56
N ALA A 100 -4.82 -7.75 9.32
CA ALA A 100 -3.85 -6.70 8.99
C ALA A 100 -3.05 -7.04 7.71
N GLY A 101 -2.72 -8.31 7.48
CA GLY A 101 -2.12 -8.76 6.23
C GLY A 101 -3.03 -8.52 5.03
N GLY A 102 -4.32 -8.85 5.15
CA GLY A 102 -5.32 -8.56 4.12
C GLY A 102 -5.48 -7.06 3.84
N LEU A 103 -5.47 -6.23 4.89
CA LEU A 103 -5.51 -4.78 4.78
C LEU A 103 -4.28 -4.22 4.04
N THR A 104 -3.10 -4.74 4.35
CA THR A 104 -1.84 -4.35 3.71
C THR A 104 -1.89 -4.62 2.20
N THR A 105 -2.34 -5.80 1.80
CA THR A 105 -2.54 -6.16 0.39
C THR A 105 -3.57 -5.28 -0.30
N ALA A 106 -4.70 -4.99 0.37
CA ALA A 106 -5.74 -4.12 -0.16
C ALA A 106 -5.24 -2.70 -0.42
N VAL A 107 -4.45 -2.12 0.52
CA VAL A 107 -3.84 -0.80 0.32
C VAL A 107 -2.85 -0.83 -0.85
N GLN A 108 -1.96 -1.81 -0.90
CA GLN A 108 -1.00 -1.95 -2.01
C GLN A 108 -1.70 -2.05 -3.37
N THR A 109 -2.82 -2.77 -3.42
CA THR A 109 -3.62 -2.94 -4.64
C THR A 109 -4.28 -1.63 -5.04
N ALA A 110 -4.98 -0.97 -4.11
CA ALA A 110 -5.64 0.30 -4.38
C ALA A 110 -4.65 1.40 -4.82
N VAL A 111 -3.47 1.46 -4.20
CA VAL A 111 -2.42 2.43 -4.58
C VAL A 111 -1.84 2.11 -5.96
N THR A 112 -1.61 0.83 -6.26
CA THR A 112 -1.14 0.40 -7.58
C THR A 112 -2.15 0.74 -8.66
N ASP A 113 -3.42 0.42 -8.43
CA ASP A 113 -4.51 0.71 -9.36
C ASP A 113 -4.71 2.22 -9.55
N LEU A 114 -4.58 3.01 -8.49
CA LEU A 114 -4.67 4.47 -8.56
C LEU A 114 -3.52 5.05 -9.40
N THR A 115 -2.31 4.51 -9.23
CA THR A 115 -1.14 4.90 -10.02
C THR A 115 -1.32 4.52 -11.49
N ASN A 116 -1.88 3.34 -11.79
CA ASN A 116 -2.19 2.90 -13.15
C ASN A 116 -3.25 3.80 -13.83
N LYS A 117 -4.14 4.40 -13.04
CA LYS A 117 -5.18 5.33 -13.48
C LYS A 117 -4.77 6.81 -13.47
N LYS A 118 -3.51 7.11 -13.16
CA LYS A 118 -2.91 8.45 -13.31
C LYS A 118 -3.26 9.16 -14.62
N PRO A 119 -3.20 8.55 -15.83
CA PRO A 119 -3.54 9.26 -17.06
C PRO A 119 -5.00 9.73 -17.10
N GLU A 120 -5.94 9.00 -16.47
CA GLU A 120 -7.33 9.42 -16.37
C GLU A 120 -7.50 10.55 -15.34
N LEU A 121 -6.79 10.49 -14.20
CA LEU A 121 -6.73 11.58 -13.23
C LEU A 121 -6.15 12.86 -13.82
N ASP A 122 -5.08 12.75 -14.61
CA ASP A 122 -4.41 13.88 -15.25
C ASP A 122 -5.36 14.56 -16.26
N LYS A 123 -6.11 13.77 -17.06
CA LYS A 123 -7.16 14.30 -17.96
C LYS A 123 -8.29 14.99 -17.21
N LEU A 124 -8.65 14.50 -16.03
CA LEU A 124 -9.68 15.07 -15.16
C LEU A 124 -9.16 16.24 -14.31
N GLY A 125 -7.85 16.53 -14.33
CA GLY A 125 -7.23 17.54 -13.45
C GLY A 125 -7.25 17.15 -11.96
N ALA A 126 -7.52 15.88 -11.64
CA ALA A 126 -7.75 15.39 -10.28
C ALA A 126 -6.47 14.86 -9.60
N THR A 127 -5.35 14.82 -10.29
CA THR A 127 -4.09 14.25 -9.76
C THR A 127 -3.58 14.93 -8.51
N SER A 128 -3.64 16.27 -8.43
CA SER A 128 -3.24 17.00 -7.21
C SER A 128 -4.14 16.62 -6.02
N VAL A 129 -5.45 16.49 -6.26
CA VAL A 129 -6.41 16.10 -5.23
C VAL A 129 -6.14 14.68 -4.76
N ALA A 130 -5.85 13.74 -5.68
CA ALA A 130 -5.51 12.37 -5.35
C ALA A 130 -4.22 12.29 -4.50
N VAL A 131 -3.20 13.09 -4.83
CA VAL A 131 -1.95 13.18 -4.05
C VAL A 131 -2.22 13.71 -2.64
N ASP A 132 -3.00 14.78 -2.50
CA ASP A 132 -3.31 15.35 -1.18
C ASP A 132 -4.16 14.40 -0.34
N GLN A 133 -5.08 13.68 -0.97
CA GLN A 133 -5.90 12.68 -0.34
C GLN A 133 -5.07 11.50 0.19
N LEU A 134 -4.09 11.02 -0.60
CA LEU A 134 -3.14 9.99 -0.16
C LEU A 134 -2.30 10.45 1.03
N LYS A 135 -1.81 11.69 1.04
CA LYS A 135 -1.06 12.25 2.18
C LYS A 135 -1.91 12.30 3.44
N GLN A 136 -3.15 12.75 3.33
CA GLN A 136 -4.07 12.77 4.47
C GLN A 136 -4.42 11.36 4.94
N GLN A 137 -4.66 10.41 4.03
CA GLN A 137 -4.90 9.01 4.37
C GLN A 137 -3.68 8.40 5.07
N LYS A 138 -2.46 8.70 4.63
CA LYS A 138 -1.22 8.27 5.30
C LYS A 138 -1.16 8.76 6.75
N ALA A 139 -1.46 10.05 6.98
CA ALA A 139 -1.46 10.61 8.33
C ALA A 139 -2.46 9.89 9.25
N VAL A 140 -3.71 9.74 8.80
CA VAL A 140 -4.77 9.08 9.58
C VAL A 140 -4.50 7.58 9.73
N ALA A 141 -3.91 6.92 8.73
CA ALA A 141 -3.49 5.53 8.80
C ALA A 141 -2.38 5.35 9.85
N GLY A 142 -1.44 6.31 9.96
CA GLY A 142 -0.43 6.31 11.01
C GLY A 142 -1.03 6.33 12.42
N ASP A 143 -2.06 7.16 12.65
CA ASP A 143 -2.77 7.22 13.94
C ASP A 143 -3.50 5.90 14.22
N PHE A 144 -4.19 5.34 13.22
CA PHE A 144 -4.88 4.05 13.32
C PHE A 144 -3.90 2.92 13.64
N SER A 145 -2.80 2.85 12.91
CA SER A 145 -1.73 1.88 13.09
C SER A 145 -1.11 1.97 14.48
N THR A 146 -0.83 3.17 14.96
CA THR A 146 -0.31 3.39 16.33
C THR A 146 -1.30 2.90 17.38
N ALA A 147 -2.59 3.18 17.20
CA ALA A 147 -3.64 2.67 18.08
C ALA A 147 -3.71 1.13 18.07
N VAL A 148 -3.61 0.50 16.90
CA VAL A 148 -3.57 -0.97 16.77
C VAL A 148 -2.34 -1.54 17.48
N VAL A 149 -1.14 -1.03 17.18
CA VAL A 149 0.13 -1.51 17.78
C VAL A 149 0.10 -1.39 19.30
N SER A 150 -0.49 -0.32 19.84
CA SER A 150 -0.66 -0.12 21.28
C SER A 150 -1.59 -1.14 21.94
N LYS A 151 -2.45 -1.84 21.19
CA LYS A 151 -3.33 -2.89 21.72
C LYS A 151 -2.82 -4.31 21.42
N VAL A 152 -1.76 -4.44 20.62
CA VAL A 152 -1.11 -5.71 20.31
C VAL A 152 -0.05 -6.02 21.40
N PRO A 153 0.02 -7.27 21.91
CA PRO A 153 1.05 -7.68 22.86
C PRO A 153 2.46 -7.49 22.30
N ALA A 154 3.45 -7.24 23.16
CA ALA A 154 4.84 -6.96 22.76
C ALA A 154 5.43 -7.93 21.72
N ILE A 155 5.05 -9.22 21.77
CA ILE A 155 5.50 -10.26 20.83
C ILE A 155 5.06 -9.98 19.38
N GLY A 156 3.90 -9.33 19.18
CA GLY A 156 3.36 -9.02 17.85
C GLY A 156 3.65 -7.59 17.36
N GLN A 157 4.19 -6.71 18.22
CA GLN A 157 4.40 -5.30 17.88
C GLN A 157 5.40 -5.12 16.73
N SER A 158 6.45 -5.94 16.65
CA SER A 158 7.43 -5.88 15.55
C SER A 158 6.82 -6.22 14.20
N ILE A 159 5.93 -7.23 14.15
CA ILE A 159 5.25 -7.66 12.92
C ILE A 159 4.19 -6.63 12.50
N ALA A 160 3.48 -6.07 13.48
CA ALA A 160 2.56 -4.97 13.25
C ALA A 160 3.31 -3.75 12.68
N GLN A 161 4.44 -3.36 13.27
CA GLN A 161 5.27 -2.27 12.77
C GLN A 161 5.76 -2.53 11.34
N GLN A 162 6.21 -3.75 11.03
CA GLN A 162 6.61 -4.12 9.68
C GLN A 162 5.48 -3.95 8.66
N SER A 163 4.25 -4.34 9.02
CA SER A 163 3.07 -4.14 8.16
C SER A 163 2.79 -2.66 7.92
N VAL A 164 2.92 -1.84 8.97
CA VAL A 164 2.75 -0.38 8.90
C VAL A 164 3.80 0.26 8.00
N ASP A 165 5.06 -0.17 8.11
CA ASP A 165 6.14 0.32 7.28
C ASP A 165 5.92 -0.03 5.80
N GLN A 166 5.44 -1.25 5.51
CA GLN A 166 5.06 -1.66 4.14
C GLN A 166 3.91 -0.82 3.57
N ILE A 167 2.89 -0.54 4.38
CA ILE A 167 1.78 0.35 3.99
C ILE A 167 2.30 1.76 3.69
N ASN A 168 3.11 2.32 4.59
CA ASN A 168 3.70 3.65 4.41
C ASN A 168 4.56 3.73 3.16
N GLN A 169 5.40 2.72 2.91
CA GLN A 169 6.24 2.66 1.72
C GLN A 169 5.40 2.58 0.44
N SER A 170 4.31 1.81 0.44
CA SER A 170 3.39 1.74 -0.69
C SER A 170 2.71 3.07 -0.96
N LEU A 171 2.19 3.73 0.09
CA LEU A 171 1.56 5.05 -0.01
C LEU A 171 2.56 6.10 -0.51
N ASP A 172 3.79 6.12 0.01
CA ASP A 172 4.85 7.03 -0.44
C ASP A 172 5.22 6.79 -1.91
N GLY A 173 5.35 5.53 -2.31
CA GLY A 173 5.58 5.16 -3.72
C GLY A 173 4.45 5.65 -4.63
N GLY A 174 3.19 5.48 -4.22
CA GLY A 174 2.03 5.97 -4.95
C GLY A 174 1.97 7.50 -5.04
N ILE A 175 2.22 8.20 -3.93
CA ILE A 175 2.33 9.66 -3.90
C ILE A 175 3.42 10.13 -4.86
N GLN A 176 4.60 9.51 -4.82
CA GLN A 176 5.71 9.85 -5.69
C GLN A 176 5.38 9.59 -7.17
N ALA A 177 4.77 8.46 -7.49
CA ALA A 177 4.38 8.12 -8.85
C ALA A 177 3.29 9.04 -9.42
N LEU A 178 2.33 9.46 -8.59
CA LEU A 178 1.29 10.44 -8.96
C LEU A 178 1.85 11.86 -9.07
N SER A 179 2.80 12.22 -8.20
CA SER A 179 3.42 13.56 -8.15
C SER A 179 4.52 13.77 -9.18
N ALA A 180 5.15 12.70 -9.66
CA ALA A 180 5.99 12.76 -10.84
C ALA A 180 5.08 13.20 -12.00
N GLY A 181 5.18 14.49 -12.39
CA GLY A 181 4.39 15.08 -13.47
C GLY A 181 4.48 14.23 -14.73
N GLY A 182 3.47 14.31 -15.60
CA GLY A 182 3.24 13.48 -16.80
C GLY A 182 4.39 13.36 -17.82
N ALA A 183 5.54 12.87 -17.38
CA ALA A 183 6.60 12.31 -18.17
C ALA A 183 6.37 10.81 -18.16
N GLN A 184 5.65 10.36 -19.18
CA GLN A 184 5.87 9.09 -19.85
C GLN A 184 6.01 7.85 -18.93
N GLN A 185 4.99 6.99 -19.02
CA GLN A 185 5.28 5.60 -19.34
C GLN A 185 6.05 5.54 -20.67
N GLY A 186 7.35 5.82 -20.60
CA GLY A 186 8.34 5.26 -21.48
C GLY A 186 8.82 4.01 -20.77
N GLY A 187 8.53 2.85 -21.34
CA GLY A 187 8.77 1.56 -20.71
C GLY A 187 10.17 1.41 -20.14
N ALA A 188 10.25 0.78 -18.97
CA ALA A 188 11.49 0.13 -18.55
C ALA A 188 11.83 -0.96 -19.57
N GLY A 189 12.99 -0.84 -20.21
CA GLY A 189 13.44 -1.84 -21.17
C GLY A 189 14.76 -1.50 -21.85
N GLY A 190 15.80 -1.19 -21.06
CA GLY A 190 17.13 -0.96 -21.61
C GLY A 190 18.12 -0.58 -20.52
N ALA A 191 18.44 -1.52 -19.63
CA ALA A 191 19.59 -1.40 -18.76
C ALA A 191 20.84 -1.23 -19.64
N ALA A 192 21.41 -0.03 -19.64
CA ALA A 192 22.75 0.18 -20.15
C ALA A 192 23.70 -0.68 -19.32
N ALA A 193 24.35 -1.65 -19.97
CA ALA A 193 25.38 -2.47 -19.37
C ALA A 193 26.49 -1.58 -18.77
N PRO A 194 27.07 -1.95 -17.62
CA PRO A 194 28.21 -1.22 -17.06
C PRO A 194 29.39 -1.31 -18.03
N ALA A 195 30.01 -0.16 -18.30
CA ALA A 195 31.19 -0.04 -19.14
C ALA A 195 32.34 -0.92 -18.60
N ALA A 196 32.91 -1.75 -19.48
CA ALA A 196 34.09 -2.53 -19.18
C ALA A 196 35.30 -1.60 -18.88
N PRO A 197 36.18 -1.97 -17.92
CA PRO A 197 37.39 -1.21 -17.65
C PRO A 197 38.34 -1.22 -18.85
N ALA A 198 38.95 -0.06 -19.14
CA ALA A 198 39.94 0.11 -20.18
C ALA A 198 41.16 -0.81 -19.96
N ALA A 199 41.52 -1.58 -20.99
CA ALA A 199 42.75 -2.37 -21.02
C ALA A 199 43.99 -1.45 -21.12
N PRO A 200 45.09 -1.71 -20.38
CA PRO A 200 46.33 -0.96 -20.51
C PRO A 200 47.04 -1.22 -21.84
N ALA A 201 47.68 -0.17 -22.37
CA ALA A 201 48.49 -0.20 -23.59
C ALA A 201 49.69 -1.15 -23.48
N ALA A 202 49.97 -1.87 -24.57
CA ALA A 202 51.22 -2.59 -24.78
C ALA A 202 52.01 -1.97 -25.97
N PRO A 203 53.35 -1.90 -25.89
CA PRO A 203 54.20 -1.10 -26.77
C PRO A 203 54.55 -1.80 -28.10
N ALA A 204 55.12 -0.98 -29.00
CA ALA A 204 55.45 -1.26 -30.40
C ALA A 204 56.61 -2.25 -30.67
N ALA A 205 56.64 -2.67 -31.95
CA ALA A 205 57.66 -3.40 -32.74
C ALA A 205 57.18 -4.82 -33.11
N GLY A 206 57.28 -5.30 -34.35
CA GLY A 206 57.93 -4.80 -35.55
C GLY A 206 57.51 -5.65 -36.76
N ASN A 207 57.94 -5.15 -37.92
CA ASN A 207 57.93 -5.69 -39.27
C ASN A 207 58.06 -7.23 -39.37
N GLU A 208 57.23 -7.91 -40.17
CA GLU A 208 57.65 -8.92 -41.17
C GLU A 208 56.47 -9.52 -41.94
N ALA A 209 56.69 -9.67 -43.24
CA ALA A 209 55.77 -10.19 -44.24
C ALA A 209 55.75 -11.72 -44.26
N ALA A 210 54.60 -12.33 -44.55
CA ALA A 210 54.48 -13.49 -45.45
C ALA A 210 53.03 -13.98 -45.55
N THR A 211 52.48 -13.81 -46.75
CA THR A 211 51.47 -14.67 -47.37
C THR A 211 51.81 -16.15 -47.13
N ASN A 212 50.86 -16.95 -46.63
CA ASN A 212 50.58 -18.34 -47.04
C ASN A 212 49.72 -19.05 -45.99
N ASN A 213 48.43 -19.17 -46.25
CA ASN A 213 47.67 -20.32 -45.78
C ASN A 213 46.64 -20.70 -46.83
N ALA A 214 47.11 -21.39 -47.85
CA ALA A 214 46.27 -22.25 -48.66
C ALA A 214 46.87 -23.65 -48.60
N ASP A 215 45.99 -24.61 -48.38
CA ASP A 215 46.17 -26.00 -48.73
C ASP A 215 47.03 -26.88 -47.82
N PHE A 216 46.40 -27.52 -46.84
CA PHE A 216 46.56 -28.97 -46.68
C PHE A 216 45.38 -29.59 -45.91
N LYS A 217 44.33 -29.94 -46.67
CA LYS A 217 43.38 -30.99 -46.29
C LYS A 217 42.74 -31.54 -47.55
N THR A 218 43.31 -32.60 -48.12
CA THR A 218 42.63 -33.85 -48.57
C THR A 218 43.60 -34.66 -49.44
N GLU A 219 44.21 -35.70 -48.87
CA GLU A 219 44.75 -36.82 -49.63
C GLU A 219 43.94 -38.07 -49.24
N VAL A 220 43.05 -38.49 -50.14
CA VAL A 220 42.50 -39.86 -50.21
C VAL A 220 42.47 -40.23 -51.69
N MET A 221 43.44 -41.04 -52.12
CA MET A 221 43.41 -41.76 -53.40
C MET A 221 42.56 -43.04 -53.24
N PRO A 222 41.74 -43.44 -54.22
CA PRO A 222 41.30 -44.81 -54.36
C PRO A 222 42.21 -45.59 -55.33
N GLN A 223 42.53 -46.82 -54.95
CA GLN A 223 42.85 -47.93 -55.85
C GLN A 223 41.53 -48.60 -56.28
#